data_AF-A0A940DPT4-F1
#
_entry.id   AF-A0A940DPT4-F1
#
_cell.length_a   1.000
_cell.length_b   1.000
_cell.length_c   1.000
_cell.angle_alpha   90.00
_cell.angle_beta   90.00
_cell.angle_gamma   90.00
#
_symmetry.space_group_name_H-M   'P 1'
#
loop_
_entity.id
_entity.type
_entity.pdbx_description
1 polymer ?
#
loop_
_entity_poly.entity_id
_entity_poly.type
_entity_poly.pdbx_seq_one_letter_code
_entity_poly.pdbx_strand_id
1 'polypeptide(L)'
;MKPGNPFILLSVMSAVLASCTDLEYHEYIDLQPDMAAVNAGPAVSLRAEQSPDNMVTVTLNEGDGFTTAGLFARSNAPLSVSRTIQLKAGDEEMVEEYSRNTGVEYTLLPAPFYKFINGSTVDIPEGTAQSATKQLRLFAKNPLDNVLAPGRYLLPVVGTSVLGELADSTVFVDVTVRTPYTDPDGYELYTGEDMFTVFYINTSAFDPRLANDMILQERISSGVYEYKGLGNIVNLRMASVGYDSATGKVFIQPSADLKYVLEHSTERVLPVQESGRKVCVCIEGGGQGIGFCNFTDEQIADFVSSVKRFVDTYGINGINLWDRNSGYDRAVENGFPEMNRTSYPKLIKALREALGEYKLLTLTDYEEPTEYFHDTESMGGIAPGEYLDYAWSGYCDGAEPVQIVDPWHQGIPPVSDLHPRQPVAGLSPKRYGCIHATIYTNYTYAKADVVTEWVANGYNPNGISVYYDIRSKIQDQYESGACNNPGYILSAWFDDPGCIIYPARLDNKEGSSQYNKWTKDW
;
A
#
# COMPACT_ATOMS: atom_id res chain seq x y z
N MET A 1 72.09 10.28 51.83
CA MET A 1 72.69 11.39 51.07
C MET A 1 72.22 11.25 49.62
N LYS A 2 71.70 12.34 49.01
CA LYS A 2 71.19 12.48 47.61
C LYS A 2 72.15 11.94 46.53
N PRO A 3 71.77 11.83 45.22
CA PRO A 3 70.54 12.24 44.49
C PRO A 3 69.89 11.05 43.72
N GLY A 4 68.84 11.08 42.88
CA GLY A 4 67.93 12.05 42.25
C GLY A 4 67.12 11.29 41.15
N ASN A 5 65.84 11.64 40.99
CA ASN A 5 64.78 11.22 40.02
C ASN A 5 65.21 10.83 38.57
N PRO A 6 64.30 10.31 37.68
CA PRO A 6 62.92 9.79 37.87
C PRO A 6 62.52 8.53 37.03
N PHE A 7 61.38 7.93 37.40
CA PHE A 7 60.33 7.24 36.61
C PHE A 7 60.66 6.25 35.46
N ILE A 8 60.18 5.00 35.62
CA ILE A 8 59.97 4.00 34.56
C ILE A 8 58.51 3.50 34.60
N LEU A 9 57.88 3.50 33.43
CA LEU A 9 56.57 2.91 33.11
C LEU A 9 56.57 1.37 33.24
N LEU A 10 55.43 0.80 33.63
CA LEU A 10 54.98 -0.47 33.04
C LEU A 10 53.46 -0.48 32.88
N SER A 11 53.04 -0.77 31.65
CA SER A 11 51.68 -0.84 31.12
C SER A 11 50.97 -2.15 31.46
N VAL A 12 49.66 -2.10 31.70
CA VAL A 12 48.72 -3.16 31.28
C VAL A 12 47.40 -2.51 30.82
N MET A 13 47.00 -2.84 29.59
CA MET A 13 45.73 -2.46 28.93
C MET A 13 44.50 -3.04 29.66
N SER A 14 43.45 -2.23 29.79
CA SER A 14 42.05 -2.69 29.88
C SER A 14 41.14 -1.67 29.20
N ALA A 15 40.17 -2.20 28.44
CA ALA A 15 39.23 -1.51 27.58
C ALA A 15 38.40 -0.45 28.31
N VAL A 16 38.19 0.70 27.65
CA VAL A 16 37.26 1.74 28.10
C VAL A 16 36.04 1.73 27.20
N LEU A 17 34.92 1.31 27.78
CA LEU A 17 33.56 1.67 27.37
C LEU A 17 33.44 3.19 27.52
N ALA A 18 33.27 3.93 26.43
CA ALA A 18 32.88 5.33 26.49
C ALA A 18 31.37 5.40 26.69
N SER A 19 30.95 5.49 27.95
CA SER A 19 29.68 6.11 28.34
C SER A 19 29.74 7.59 27.98
N CYS A 20 28.90 8.05 27.05
CA CYS A 20 28.70 9.49 26.89
C CYS A 20 27.80 9.99 28.02
N THR A 21 28.34 11.00 28.68
CA THR A 21 27.96 11.66 29.92
C THR A 21 26.78 12.62 29.75
N ASP A 22 26.02 12.70 30.84
CA ASP A 22 25.40 13.89 31.44
C ASP A 22 24.49 14.77 30.58
N LEU A 23 23.19 14.59 30.80
CA LEU A 23 22.14 15.58 30.59
C LEU A 23 22.47 16.84 31.40
N GLU A 24 23.07 17.85 30.75
CA GLU A 24 23.08 19.21 31.29
C GLU A 24 21.64 19.72 31.37
N TYR A 25 21.24 20.05 32.60
CA TYR A 25 20.00 20.74 32.89
C TYR A 25 20.12 22.17 32.35
N HIS A 26 19.62 22.42 31.13
CA HIS A 26 19.48 23.79 30.66
C HIS A 26 18.41 24.49 31.49
N GLU A 27 18.82 25.54 32.21
CA GLU A 27 17.89 26.56 32.69
C GLU A 27 17.03 26.99 31.52
N TYR A 28 15.70 26.85 31.68
CA TYR A 28 14.72 27.49 30.83
C TYR A 28 14.95 29.00 30.96
N ILE A 29 15.75 29.57 30.05
CA ILE A 29 15.69 30.99 29.77
C ILE A 29 14.28 31.22 29.27
N ASP A 30 13.53 32.00 30.03
CA ASP A 30 12.23 32.55 29.65
C ASP A 30 12.46 33.40 28.39
N LEU A 31 12.46 32.73 27.23
CA LEU A 31 12.51 33.35 25.92
C LEU A 31 11.22 34.16 25.81
N GLN A 32 11.31 35.45 26.14
CA GLN A 32 10.26 36.39 25.75
C GLN A 32 9.95 36.15 24.27
N PRO A 33 8.67 36.14 23.88
CA PRO A 33 8.31 36.03 22.47
C PRO A 33 9.12 37.08 21.71
N ASP A 34 9.80 36.64 20.64
CA ASP A 34 10.61 37.53 19.82
C ASP A 34 9.69 38.58 19.18
N MET A 35 9.53 39.70 19.87
CA MET A 35 8.71 40.82 19.45
C MET A 35 9.25 41.41 18.13
N ALA A 36 10.50 41.14 17.74
CA ALA A 36 11.00 41.53 16.42
C ALA A 36 10.50 40.58 15.31
N ALA A 37 10.38 39.27 15.58
CA ALA A 37 9.73 38.31 14.68
C ALA A 37 8.21 38.53 14.58
N VAL A 38 7.56 38.97 15.66
CA VAL A 38 6.13 39.34 15.69
C VAL A 38 5.87 40.68 15.00
N ASN A 39 6.82 41.64 15.07
CA ASN A 39 6.72 42.95 14.43
C ASN A 39 7.37 43.00 13.02
N ALA A 40 7.92 41.89 12.53
CA ALA A 40 8.39 41.81 11.15
C ALA A 40 7.16 41.92 10.22
N GLY A 41 7.28 42.74 9.17
CA GLY A 41 6.22 42.85 8.16
C GLY A 41 5.89 41.48 7.53
N PRO A 42 4.74 41.36 6.84
CA PRO A 42 4.28 40.07 6.33
C PRO A 42 5.33 39.40 5.43
N ALA A 43 5.85 38.26 5.90
CA ALA A 43 6.83 37.43 5.21
C ALA A 43 6.08 36.47 4.28
N VAL A 44 6.27 36.65 2.98
CA VAL A 44 5.59 35.86 1.96
C VAL A 44 6.51 34.78 1.45
N SER A 45 5.98 33.58 1.27
CA SER A 45 6.71 32.43 0.74
C SER A 45 5.90 31.69 -0.33
N LEU A 46 6.59 31.07 -1.28
CA LEU A 46 5.99 30.12 -2.21
C LEU A 46 5.85 28.75 -1.53
N ARG A 47 4.75 28.04 -1.80
CA ARG A 47 4.43 26.76 -1.19
C ARG A 47 3.86 25.78 -2.21
N ALA A 48 4.06 24.49 -1.95
CA ALA A 48 3.38 23.41 -2.65
C ALA A 48 2.16 22.93 -1.86
N GLU A 49 1.07 22.60 -2.56
CA GLU A 49 -0.15 22.03 -1.95
C GLU A 49 0.11 20.61 -1.42
N GLN A 50 0.96 19.86 -2.12
CA GLN A 50 1.27 18.47 -1.84
C GLN A 50 2.35 18.25 -0.77
N SER A 51 3.02 19.30 -0.28
CA SER A 51 4.18 19.15 0.58
C SER A 51 4.44 20.34 1.50
N PRO A 52 4.72 20.10 2.80
CA PRO A 52 5.11 21.16 3.73
C PRO A 52 6.53 21.69 3.48
N ASP A 53 7.40 20.90 2.84
CA ASP A 53 8.84 21.18 2.69
C ASP A 53 9.22 21.78 1.33
N ASN A 54 8.22 22.25 0.56
CA ASN A 54 8.40 22.80 -0.80
C ASN A 54 9.09 21.84 -1.78
N MET A 55 8.95 20.54 -1.52
CA MET A 55 9.39 19.45 -2.38
C MET A 55 8.18 18.70 -2.91
N VAL A 56 7.94 18.73 -4.21
CA VAL A 56 6.89 17.94 -4.85
C VAL A 56 7.53 16.76 -5.56
N THR A 57 7.26 15.54 -5.11
CA THR A 57 7.72 14.33 -5.79
C THR A 57 6.65 13.81 -6.73
N VAL A 58 7.04 13.53 -7.98
CA VAL A 58 6.18 13.05 -9.05
C VAL A 58 6.84 11.87 -9.73
N THR A 59 6.08 10.79 -9.93
CA THR A 59 6.53 9.67 -10.73
C THR A 59 5.62 9.49 -11.95
N LEU A 60 6.22 9.39 -13.13
CA LEU A 60 5.56 9.24 -14.41
C LEU A 60 6.06 7.97 -15.12
N ASN A 61 5.19 7.39 -15.92
CA ASN A 61 5.54 6.34 -16.86
C ASN A 61 5.85 6.98 -18.20
N GLU A 62 6.94 6.54 -18.86
CA GLU A 62 7.34 7.03 -20.17
C GLU A 62 6.15 6.96 -21.14
N GLY A 63 5.88 8.09 -21.82
CA GLY A 63 4.79 8.18 -22.79
C GLY A 63 3.39 8.35 -22.19
N ASP A 64 3.25 8.28 -20.86
CA ASP A 64 1.95 8.10 -20.20
C ASP A 64 1.43 9.39 -19.53
N GLY A 65 0.52 10.07 -20.22
CA GLY A 65 -0.33 11.12 -19.67
C GLY A 65 0.37 12.37 -19.10
N PHE A 66 -0.34 12.99 -18.16
CA PHE A 66 0.11 14.16 -17.42
C PHE A 66 -0.39 14.09 -15.97
N THR A 67 0.31 14.78 -15.06
CA THR A 67 -0.16 15.03 -13.69
C THR A 67 -0.16 16.53 -13.38
N THR A 68 -0.68 16.92 -12.22
CA THR A 68 -0.72 18.31 -11.77
C THR A 68 -0.19 18.46 -10.36
N ALA A 69 0.65 19.49 -10.15
CA ALA A 69 1.13 19.95 -8.86
C ALA A 69 0.52 21.32 -8.53
N GLY A 70 0.12 21.52 -7.27
CA GLY A 70 -0.51 22.75 -6.81
C GLY A 70 0.53 23.67 -6.19
N LEU A 71 0.56 24.93 -6.62
CA LEU A 71 1.46 25.96 -6.10
C LEU A 71 0.65 27.14 -5.58
N PHE A 72 0.99 27.65 -4.41
CA PHE A 72 0.34 28.83 -3.86
C PHE A 72 1.34 29.67 -3.07
N ALA A 73 0.98 30.92 -2.82
CA ALA A 73 1.78 31.80 -1.98
C ALA A 73 1.07 32.03 -0.64
N ARG A 74 1.87 32.04 0.43
CA ARG A 74 1.38 32.23 1.80
C ARG A 74 2.20 33.27 2.51
N SER A 75 1.49 34.11 3.25
CA SER A 75 2.04 35.09 4.18
C SER A 75 1.82 34.62 5.62
N ASN A 76 2.71 35.00 6.53
CA ASN A 76 2.53 34.79 7.97
C ASN A 76 1.42 35.69 8.59
N ALA A 77 1.01 36.74 7.88
CA ALA A 77 -0.10 37.63 8.27
C ALA A 77 -0.85 38.18 7.03
N PRO A 78 -2.12 38.61 7.16
CA PRO A 78 -2.84 39.24 6.08
C PRO A 78 -2.10 40.44 5.47
N LEU A 79 -2.10 40.56 4.14
CA LEU A 79 -1.39 41.64 3.46
C LEU A 79 -2.18 42.95 3.51
N SER A 80 -1.48 44.07 3.71
CA SER A 80 -2.05 45.42 3.62
C SER A 80 -2.21 45.93 2.20
N VAL A 81 -1.57 45.29 1.21
CA VAL A 81 -1.71 45.54 -0.23
C VAL A 81 -1.60 44.21 -0.96
N SER A 82 -2.36 44.05 -2.03
CA SER A 82 -2.28 42.84 -2.87
C SER A 82 -0.86 42.63 -3.40
N ARG A 83 -0.40 41.37 -3.42
CA ARG A 83 0.95 41.01 -3.90
C ARG A 83 0.86 39.95 -4.99
N THR A 84 1.43 40.28 -6.15
CA THR A 84 1.57 39.35 -7.28
C THR A 84 2.96 38.74 -7.26
N ILE A 85 3.02 37.41 -7.36
CA ILE A 85 4.26 36.64 -7.47
C ILE A 85 4.31 36.01 -8.86
N GLN A 86 5.39 36.30 -9.57
CA GLN A 86 5.71 35.73 -10.87
C GLN A 86 6.43 34.40 -10.66
N LEU A 87 5.89 33.33 -11.23
CA LEU A 87 6.48 31.99 -11.22
C LEU A 87 7.33 31.81 -12.47
N LYS A 88 8.55 31.30 -12.30
CA LYS A 88 9.47 30.95 -13.38
C LYS A 88 10.13 29.62 -13.10
N ALA A 89 10.52 28.91 -14.15
CA ALA A 89 11.43 27.79 -14.00
C ALA A 89 12.83 28.32 -13.67
N GLY A 90 13.53 27.62 -12.78
CA GLY A 90 14.95 27.78 -12.56
C GLY A 90 15.78 27.22 -13.70
N ASP A 91 17.09 27.27 -13.54
CA ASP A 91 18.08 26.88 -14.54
C ASP A 91 18.89 25.65 -14.10
N GLU A 92 19.86 25.26 -14.93
CA GLU A 92 20.73 24.11 -14.68
C GLU A 92 21.61 24.31 -13.45
N GLU A 93 22.03 25.54 -13.13
CA GLU A 93 22.87 25.84 -11.96
C GLU A 93 22.13 25.50 -10.65
N MET A 94 20.85 25.86 -10.55
CA MET A 94 20.00 25.46 -9.43
C MET A 94 19.86 23.93 -9.31
N VAL A 95 19.78 23.22 -10.43
CA VAL A 95 19.68 21.75 -10.45
C VAL A 95 21.00 21.11 -10.02
N GLU A 96 22.14 21.63 -10.47
CA GLU A 96 23.46 21.16 -10.06
C GLU A 96 23.72 21.39 -8.56
N GLU A 97 23.33 22.56 -8.04
CA GLU A 97 23.43 22.85 -6.61
C GLU A 97 22.56 21.90 -5.79
N TYR A 98 21.31 21.72 -6.20
CA TYR A 98 20.39 20.80 -5.54
C TYR A 98 20.91 19.35 -5.57
N SER A 99 21.43 18.91 -6.72
CA SER A 99 22.02 17.57 -6.89
C SER A 99 23.23 17.37 -5.97
N ARG A 100 24.09 18.37 -5.85
CA ARG A 100 25.27 18.35 -4.96
C ARG A 100 24.88 18.28 -3.49
N ASN A 101 23.83 19.01 -3.09
CA ASN A 101 23.37 19.07 -1.71
C ASN A 101 22.65 17.77 -1.29
N THR A 102 21.97 17.10 -2.22
CA THR A 102 21.22 15.86 -1.94
C THR A 102 22.01 14.58 -2.22
N GLY A 103 23.09 14.66 -3.01
CA GLY A 103 23.84 13.49 -3.47
C GLY A 103 23.13 12.67 -4.54
N VAL A 104 22.06 13.21 -5.13
CA VAL A 104 21.26 12.58 -6.19
C VAL A 104 21.49 13.32 -7.49
N GLU A 105 21.72 12.60 -8.59
CA GLU A 105 21.88 13.23 -9.91
C GLU A 105 20.51 13.55 -10.54
N TYR A 106 20.34 14.81 -10.95
CA TYR A 106 19.14 15.30 -11.65
C TYR A 106 19.49 15.96 -12.98
N THR A 107 18.55 15.87 -13.92
CA THR A 107 18.55 16.69 -15.16
C THR A 107 17.49 17.79 -15.04
N LEU A 108 17.72 18.99 -15.57
CA LEU A 108 16.66 20.01 -15.62
C LEU A 108 15.46 19.52 -16.44
N LEU A 109 14.25 19.63 -15.91
CA LEU A 109 13.04 19.22 -16.62
C LEU A 109 12.85 20.11 -17.87
N PRO A 110 12.79 19.55 -19.10
CA PRO A 110 12.73 20.38 -20.29
C PRO A 110 11.41 21.14 -20.43
N ALA A 111 11.48 22.40 -20.89
CA ALA A 111 10.32 23.31 -21.01
C ALA A 111 9.07 22.73 -21.70
N PRO A 112 9.17 21.88 -22.75
CA PRO A 112 7.99 21.28 -23.36
C PRO A 112 7.20 20.33 -22.45
N PHE A 113 7.77 19.89 -21.32
CA PHE A 113 7.19 18.90 -20.42
C PHE A 113 6.59 19.48 -19.14
N TYR A 114 6.43 20.80 -19.06
CA TYR A 114 5.60 21.43 -18.02
C TYR A 114 4.83 22.65 -18.52
N LYS A 115 3.75 23.00 -17.82
CA LYS A 115 2.94 24.19 -18.13
C LYS A 115 2.22 24.72 -16.90
N PHE A 116 2.38 26.02 -16.62
CA PHE A 116 1.52 26.73 -15.68
C PHE A 116 0.13 26.94 -16.29
N ILE A 117 -0.90 26.41 -15.65
CA ILE A 117 -2.29 26.51 -16.11
C ILE A 117 -2.83 27.89 -15.74
N ASN A 118 -3.47 28.57 -16.70
CA ASN A 118 -4.04 29.91 -16.51
C ASN A 118 -3.00 30.97 -16.09
N GLY A 119 -1.82 30.96 -16.73
CA GLY A 119 -0.77 31.96 -16.55
C GLY A 119 0.21 31.65 -15.41
N SER A 120 1.32 32.39 -15.36
CA SER A 120 2.47 32.15 -14.47
C SER A 120 2.50 33.07 -13.24
N THR A 121 1.35 33.47 -12.72
CA THR A 121 1.25 34.36 -11.55
C THR A 121 0.38 33.79 -10.45
N VAL A 122 0.78 33.98 -9.20
CA VAL A 122 -0.09 33.80 -8.03
C VAL A 122 -0.28 35.13 -7.34
N ASP A 123 -1.54 35.46 -7.04
CA ASP A 123 -1.94 36.73 -6.47
C ASP A 123 -2.48 36.50 -5.06
N ILE A 124 -1.90 37.18 -4.07
CA ILE A 124 -2.43 37.26 -2.72
C ILE A 124 -3.23 38.56 -2.62
N PRO A 125 -4.57 38.50 -2.49
CA PRO A 125 -5.39 39.69 -2.32
C PRO A 125 -5.08 40.43 -1.01
N GLU A 126 -5.28 41.75 -1.03
CA GLU A 126 -5.32 42.59 0.17
C GLU A 126 -6.30 42.01 1.21
N GLY A 127 -5.92 42.06 2.49
CA GLY A 127 -6.71 41.54 3.60
C GLY A 127 -6.66 40.01 3.75
N THR A 128 -5.90 39.30 2.91
CA THR A 128 -5.76 37.84 2.97
C THR A 128 -4.30 37.43 3.21
N ALA A 129 -4.10 36.20 3.71
CA ALA A 129 -2.79 35.63 3.97
C ALA A 129 -2.39 34.54 2.96
N GLN A 130 -3.24 34.22 1.98
CA GLN A 130 -3.00 33.12 1.05
C GLN A 130 -3.61 33.41 -0.33
N SER A 131 -2.91 32.99 -1.39
CA SER A 131 -3.45 32.98 -2.74
C SER A 131 -4.37 31.79 -3.01
N ALA A 132 -5.09 31.83 -4.12
CA ALA A 132 -5.62 30.60 -4.73
C ALA A 132 -4.47 29.70 -5.22
N THR A 133 -4.73 28.39 -5.33
CA THR A 133 -3.78 27.42 -5.88
C THR A 133 -3.67 27.56 -7.40
N LYS A 134 -2.44 27.67 -7.90
CA LYS A 134 -2.07 27.58 -9.31
C LYS A 134 -1.65 26.15 -9.65
N GLN A 135 -2.21 25.59 -10.71
CA GLN A 135 -1.86 24.26 -11.17
C GLN A 135 -0.69 24.30 -12.15
N LEU A 136 0.36 23.54 -11.84
CA LEU A 136 1.47 23.20 -12.72
C LEU A 136 1.19 21.83 -13.32
N ARG A 137 1.05 21.74 -14.63
CA ARG A 137 0.90 20.46 -15.34
C ARG A 137 2.27 19.93 -15.76
N LEU A 138 2.53 18.66 -15.50
CA LEU A 138 3.76 17.94 -15.84
C LEU A 138 3.42 16.81 -16.82
N PHE A 139 4.22 16.65 -17.88
CA PHE A 139 3.93 15.73 -18.97
C PHE A 139 4.99 14.63 -19.08
N ALA A 140 4.55 13.38 -19.22
CA ALA A 140 5.42 12.31 -19.70
C ALA A 140 5.47 12.29 -21.24
N LYS A 141 4.36 12.70 -21.86
CA LYS A 141 4.22 12.95 -23.29
C LYS A 141 3.60 14.32 -23.49
N ASN A 142 4.29 15.22 -24.18
CA ASN A 142 3.83 16.59 -24.34
C ASN A 142 2.74 16.70 -25.43
N PRO A 143 2.05 17.85 -25.55
CA PRO A 143 1.01 18.06 -26.58
C PRO A 143 1.48 18.01 -28.04
N LEU A 144 2.79 17.93 -28.29
CA LEU A 144 3.39 17.75 -29.62
C LEU A 144 3.82 16.29 -29.85
N ASP A 145 3.34 15.37 -29.02
CA ASP A 145 3.65 13.94 -29.04
C ASP A 145 5.11 13.56 -28.74
N ASN A 146 5.96 14.49 -28.29
CA ASN A 146 7.30 14.15 -27.82
C ASN A 146 7.20 13.46 -26.47
N VAL A 147 8.02 12.42 -26.28
CA VAL A 147 8.09 11.60 -25.07
C VAL A 147 9.31 12.01 -24.25
N LEU A 148 9.12 12.21 -22.94
CA LEU A 148 10.20 12.45 -22.00
C LEU A 148 10.88 11.12 -21.70
N ALA A 149 12.18 11.04 -21.93
CA ALA A 149 12.94 9.82 -21.72
C ALA A 149 12.97 9.43 -20.23
N PRO A 150 13.09 8.13 -19.89
CA PRO A 150 13.29 7.68 -18.53
C PRO A 150 14.51 8.36 -17.89
N GLY A 151 14.38 8.72 -16.62
CA GLY A 151 15.40 9.47 -15.89
C GLY A 151 14.81 10.28 -14.75
N ARG A 152 15.70 10.90 -13.97
CA ARG A 152 15.32 11.78 -12.86
C ARG A 152 15.52 13.24 -13.26
N TYR A 153 14.45 14.00 -13.19
CA TYR A 153 14.41 15.40 -13.57
C TYR A 153 14.07 16.27 -12.36
N LEU A 154 14.52 17.52 -12.38
CA LEU A 154 14.17 18.52 -11.39
C LEU A 154 13.63 19.76 -12.10
N LEU A 155 12.52 20.30 -11.60
CA LEU A 155 12.04 21.63 -11.97
C LEU A 155 12.02 22.52 -10.73
N PRO A 156 13.03 23.39 -10.55
CA PRO A 156 12.94 24.48 -9.59
C PRO A 156 11.88 25.47 -10.09
N VAL A 157 10.89 25.79 -9.27
CA VAL A 157 9.90 26.83 -9.53
C VAL A 157 10.19 28.00 -8.60
N VAL A 158 10.68 29.09 -9.19
CA VAL A 158 11.12 30.29 -8.48
C VAL A 158 10.04 31.36 -8.55
N GLY A 159 9.61 31.83 -7.39
CA GLY A 159 8.74 32.97 -7.18
C GLY A 159 9.54 34.26 -7.12
N THR A 160 9.09 35.29 -7.83
CA THR A 160 9.66 36.65 -7.75
C THR A 160 8.55 37.68 -7.59
N SER A 161 8.81 38.76 -6.86
CA SER A 161 7.83 39.83 -6.59
C SER A 161 8.49 41.19 -6.72
N VAL A 162 7.78 42.16 -7.29
CA VAL A 162 8.24 43.56 -7.37
C VAL A 162 8.19 44.29 -6.02
N LEU A 163 7.43 43.76 -5.04
CA LEU A 163 7.28 44.31 -3.69
C LEU A 163 8.34 43.79 -2.70
N GLY A 164 9.47 43.28 -3.20
CA GLY A 164 10.57 42.74 -2.40
C GLY A 164 10.69 41.22 -2.47
N GLU A 165 11.71 40.70 -1.78
CA GLU A 165 12.06 39.29 -1.73
C GLU A 165 11.01 38.45 -0.97
N LEU A 166 10.99 37.16 -1.28
CA LEU A 166 10.21 36.17 -0.56
C LEU A 166 11.11 35.54 0.51
N ALA A 167 10.52 35.18 1.66
CA ALA A 167 11.25 34.50 2.72
C ALA A 167 11.70 33.09 2.27
N ASP A 168 10.88 32.46 1.44
CA ASP A 168 11.23 31.26 0.71
C ASP A 168 10.60 31.35 -0.68
N SER A 169 11.46 31.35 -1.69
CA SER A 169 11.11 31.69 -3.06
C SER A 169 10.98 30.47 -3.96
N THR A 170 11.39 29.28 -3.52
CA THR A 170 11.59 28.15 -4.44
C THR A 170 10.82 26.92 -3.99
N VAL A 171 10.08 26.33 -4.93
CA VAL A 171 9.51 24.98 -4.80
C VAL A 171 10.23 24.08 -5.78
N PHE A 172 10.80 22.97 -5.32
CA PHE A 172 11.43 21.98 -6.17
C PHE A 172 10.43 20.89 -6.54
N VAL A 173 10.35 20.55 -7.81
CA VAL A 173 9.54 19.43 -8.31
C VAL A 173 10.48 18.34 -8.80
N ASP A 174 10.60 17.26 -8.04
CA ASP A 174 11.34 16.04 -8.38
C ASP A 174 10.46 15.15 -9.26
N VAL A 175 10.84 14.97 -10.53
CA VAL A 175 10.09 14.18 -11.50
C VAL A 175 10.92 12.97 -11.91
N THR A 176 10.48 11.79 -11.49
CA THR A 176 11.05 10.51 -11.95
C THR A 176 10.21 9.98 -13.11
N VAL A 177 10.82 9.78 -14.28
CA VAL A 177 10.20 9.07 -15.41
C VAL A 177 10.77 7.67 -15.47
N ARG A 178 9.91 6.65 -15.46
CA ARG A 178 10.34 5.25 -15.62
C ARG A 178 9.95 4.67 -16.96
N THR A 179 10.66 3.63 -17.37
CA THR A 179 10.12 2.64 -18.29
C THR A 179 9.08 1.79 -17.53
N PRO A 180 7.83 1.67 -18.03
CA PRO A 180 6.84 0.77 -17.43
C PRO A 180 7.35 -0.66 -17.37
N TYR A 181 6.97 -1.39 -16.33
CA TYR A 181 7.20 -2.82 -16.27
C TYR A 181 6.49 -3.52 -17.43
N THR A 182 7.24 -4.40 -18.09
CA THR A 182 6.72 -5.39 -19.03
C THR A 182 7.24 -6.75 -18.59
N ASP A 183 6.41 -7.78 -18.74
CA ASP A 183 6.85 -9.13 -18.40
C ASP A 183 7.99 -9.56 -19.33
N PRO A 184 9.13 -10.05 -18.81
CA PRO A 184 10.28 -10.44 -19.64
C PRO A 184 9.97 -11.52 -20.68
N ASP A 185 9.01 -12.40 -20.40
CA ASP A 185 8.61 -13.49 -21.29
C ASP A 185 7.28 -13.19 -22.02
N GLY A 186 6.70 -12.00 -21.80
CA GLY A 186 5.43 -11.57 -22.40
C GLY A 186 4.19 -12.24 -21.82
N TYR A 187 4.26 -12.83 -20.62
CA TYR A 187 3.08 -13.42 -19.98
C TYR A 187 2.20 -12.33 -19.34
N GLU A 188 1.03 -12.12 -19.94
CA GLU A 188 0.06 -11.14 -19.45
C GLU A 188 -0.83 -11.71 -18.33
N LEU A 189 -1.37 -10.83 -17.49
CA LEU A 189 -2.41 -11.19 -16.53
C LEU A 189 -3.63 -11.74 -17.26
N TYR A 190 -4.12 -12.89 -16.84
CA TYR A 190 -5.34 -13.48 -17.38
C TYR A 190 -6.58 -12.66 -17.00
N THR A 191 -7.42 -12.36 -17.98
CA THR A 191 -8.64 -11.54 -17.83
C THR A 191 -9.92 -12.26 -18.27
N GLY A 192 -9.88 -13.58 -18.46
CA GLY A 192 -11.07 -14.38 -18.76
C GLY A 192 -12.02 -14.49 -17.56
N GLU A 193 -13.30 -14.77 -17.83
CA GLU A 193 -14.34 -14.82 -16.79
C GLU A 193 -14.31 -16.10 -15.92
N ASP A 194 -13.62 -17.13 -16.39
CA ASP A 194 -13.51 -18.46 -15.78
C ASP A 194 -12.45 -18.55 -14.67
N MET A 195 -11.57 -17.55 -14.56
CA MET A 195 -10.51 -17.53 -13.54
C MET A 195 -10.23 -16.11 -13.05
N PHE A 196 -10.40 -15.92 -11.74
CA PHE A 196 -10.09 -14.70 -11.01
C PHE A 196 -9.33 -15.09 -9.73
N THR A 197 -8.06 -14.73 -9.65
CA THR A 197 -7.19 -15.18 -8.55
C THR A 197 -6.86 -14.03 -7.61
N VAL A 198 -6.96 -14.28 -6.31
CA VAL A 198 -6.62 -13.32 -5.26
C VAL A 198 -5.46 -13.87 -4.44
N PHE A 199 -4.40 -13.09 -4.31
CA PHE A 199 -3.20 -13.49 -3.56
C PHE A 199 -3.05 -12.66 -2.30
N TYR A 200 -2.67 -13.31 -1.20
CA TYR A 200 -2.04 -12.65 -0.07
C TYR A 200 -0.52 -12.80 -0.18
N ILE A 201 0.22 -11.73 0.10
CA ILE A 201 1.68 -11.74 0.17
C ILE A 201 2.10 -11.20 1.53
N ASN A 202 2.79 -12.03 2.30
CA ASN A 202 3.46 -11.61 3.52
C ASN A 202 4.77 -10.87 3.17
N THR A 203 4.74 -9.54 3.25
CA THR A 203 5.91 -8.69 2.97
C THR A 203 7.07 -8.94 3.93
N SER A 204 6.83 -9.43 5.14
CA SER A 204 7.94 -9.83 6.03
C SER A 204 8.77 -11.00 5.50
N ALA A 205 8.30 -11.70 4.45
CA ALA A 205 8.99 -12.80 3.81
C ALA A 205 9.31 -12.56 2.33
N PHE A 206 8.39 -11.95 1.57
CA PHE A 206 8.49 -11.89 0.12
C PHE A 206 8.22 -10.50 -0.46
N ASP A 207 8.93 -10.21 -1.56
CA ASP A 207 8.69 -9.04 -2.41
C ASP A 207 7.37 -9.20 -3.19
N PRO A 208 6.54 -8.13 -3.33
CA PRO A 208 5.30 -8.19 -4.08
C PRO A 208 5.42 -8.64 -5.54
N ARG A 209 6.57 -8.40 -6.19
CA ARG A 209 6.85 -8.82 -7.57
C ARG A 209 6.80 -10.33 -7.75
N LEU A 210 6.82 -11.10 -6.67
CA LEU A 210 6.45 -12.52 -6.68
C LEU A 210 5.13 -12.78 -7.43
N ALA A 211 4.13 -11.90 -7.31
CA ALA A 211 2.86 -12.04 -8.02
C ALA A 211 3.02 -12.07 -9.55
N ASN A 212 4.00 -11.34 -10.09
CA ASN A 212 4.28 -11.30 -11.53
C ASN A 212 4.84 -12.64 -12.04
N ASP A 213 5.46 -13.43 -11.16
CA ASP A 213 6.02 -14.74 -11.48
C ASP A 213 5.09 -15.92 -11.18
N MET A 214 3.89 -15.64 -10.66
CA MET A 214 2.82 -16.63 -10.56
C MET A 214 2.17 -16.81 -11.93
N ILE A 215 2.79 -17.66 -12.74
CA ILE A 215 2.34 -18.01 -14.09
C ILE A 215 1.76 -19.42 -14.07
N LEU A 216 0.49 -19.56 -14.46
CA LEU A 216 -0.11 -20.85 -14.74
C LEU A 216 0.42 -21.37 -16.08
N GLN A 217 0.91 -22.60 -16.08
CA GLN A 217 1.18 -23.39 -17.27
C GLN A 217 0.04 -24.38 -17.46
N GLU A 218 -0.70 -24.24 -18.55
CA GLU A 218 -1.80 -25.12 -18.94
C GLU A 218 -1.41 -25.93 -20.19
N ARG A 219 -1.73 -27.22 -20.21
CA ARG A 219 -1.38 -28.09 -21.35
C ARG A 219 -2.54 -28.20 -22.33
N ILE A 220 -2.48 -27.42 -23.41
CA ILE A 220 -3.52 -27.41 -24.45
C ILE A 220 -3.44 -28.60 -25.43
N SER A 221 -2.25 -29.17 -25.64
CA SER A 221 -2.07 -30.41 -26.40
C SER A 221 -0.74 -31.08 -26.07
N SER A 222 -0.44 -32.24 -26.67
CA SER A 222 0.81 -32.98 -26.40
C SER A 222 2.04 -32.11 -26.70
N GLY A 223 2.76 -31.70 -25.66
CA GLY A 223 3.96 -30.88 -25.76
C GLY A 223 3.71 -29.39 -26.05
N VAL A 224 2.46 -28.93 -26.02
CA VAL A 224 2.10 -27.52 -26.25
C VAL A 224 1.43 -26.96 -25.00
N TYR A 225 1.94 -25.83 -24.53
CA TYR A 225 1.50 -25.17 -23.31
C TYR A 225 1.07 -23.73 -23.59
N GLU A 226 0.05 -23.29 -22.87
CA GLU A 226 -0.34 -21.89 -22.75
C GLU A 226 0.09 -21.38 -21.37
N TYR A 227 0.45 -20.10 -21.29
CA TYR A 227 0.94 -19.46 -20.08
C TYR A 227 0.09 -18.26 -19.73
N LYS A 228 -0.40 -18.22 -18.48
CA LYS A 228 -1.36 -17.21 -18.02
C LYS A 228 -0.84 -16.60 -16.71
N GLY A 229 -0.68 -15.27 -16.67
CA GLY A 229 -0.37 -14.57 -15.44
C GLY A 229 -1.55 -14.61 -14.47
N LEU A 230 -1.27 -14.82 -13.19
CA LEU A 230 -2.28 -14.90 -12.11
C LEU A 230 -2.15 -13.73 -11.12
N GLY A 231 -3.15 -13.53 -10.28
CA GLY A 231 -3.15 -12.56 -9.18
C GLY A 231 -3.90 -11.27 -9.55
N ASN A 232 -5.15 -11.38 -9.97
CA ASN A 232 -6.02 -10.25 -10.32
C ASN A 232 -6.07 -9.21 -9.17
N ILE A 233 -6.14 -9.68 -7.92
CA ILE A 233 -5.95 -8.87 -6.71
C ILE A 233 -4.77 -9.42 -5.91
N VAL A 234 -3.89 -8.52 -5.46
CA VAL A 234 -2.73 -8.84 -4.61
C VAL A 234 -2.84 -8.06 -3.30
N ASN A 235 -3.20 -8.74 -2.22
CA ASN A 235 -3.29 -8.20 -0.86
C ASN A 235 -1.94 -8.28 -0.15
N LEU A 236 -1.29 -7.14 0.05
CA LEU A 236 -0.05 -7.05 0.82
C LEU A 236 -0.34 -7.08 2.32
N ARG A 237 0.50 -7.80 3.06
CA ARG A 237 0.45 -7.96 4.51
C ARG A 237 1.82 -7.72 5.14
N MET A 238 1.94 -7.28 6.38
CA MET A 238 0.86 -7.10 7.37
C MET A 238 0.59 -5.61 7.67
N ALA A 239 -0.69 -5.26 7.76
CA ALA A 239 -1.19 -4.05 8.42
C ALA A 239 -2.26 -4.45 9.45
N SER A 240 -2.36 -3.68 10.54
CA SER A 240 -3.34 -3.92 11.60
C SER A 240 -4.03 -2.64 12.04
N VAL A 241 -5.06 -2.77 12.87
CA VAL A 241 -5.61 -1.65 13.65
C VAL A 241 -4.60 -1.22 14.71
N GLY A 242 -4.25 0.07 14.73
CA GLY A 242 -3.52 0.72 15.81
C GLY A 242 -4.43 1.58 16.66
N TYR A 243 -4.06 1.80 17.91
CA TYR A 243 -4.75 2.66 18.87
C TYR A 243 -3.75 3.57 19.59
N ASP A 244 -4.04 4.86 19.63
CA ASP A 244 -3.29 5.85 20.40
C ASP A 244 -4.03 6.11 21.72
N SER A 245 -3.45 5.67 22.84
CA SER A 245 -4.05 5.84 24.17
C SER A 245 -4.05 7.29 24.68
N ALA A 246 -3.18 8.16 24.14
CA ALA A 246 -3.14 9.56 24.55
C ALA A 246 -4.29 10.36 23.91
N THR A 247 -4.67 10.01 22.68
CA THR A 247 -5.73 10.71 21.93
C THR A 247 -7.03 9.93 21.79
N GLY A 248 -7.04 8.64 22.12
CA GLY A 248 -8.17 7.73 21.94
C GLY A 248 -8.46 7.33 20.48
N LYS A 249 -7.52 7.62 19.57
CA LYS A 249 -7.73 7.48 18.11
C LYS A 249 -7.32 6.12 17.61
N VAL A 250 -8.03 5.64 16.59
CA VAL A 250 -7.69 4.42 15.85
C VAL A 250 -7.19 4.75 14.45
N PHE A 251 -6.26 3.95 13.94
CA PHE A 251 -5.63 4.19 12.65
C PHE A 251 -5.12 2.88 12.03
N ILE A 252 -4.82 2.90 10.72
CA ILE A 252 -4.12 1.79 10.07
C ILE A 252 -2.64 1.82 10.44
N GLN A 253 -2.13 0.71 10.96
CA GLN A 253 -0.74 0.52 11.37
C GLN A 253 -0.07 -0.51 10.45
N PRO A 254 0.69 -0.09 9.43
CA PRO A 254 1.52 -1.04 8.67
C PRO A 254 2.66 -1.56 9.54
N SER A 255 3.07 -2.81 9.29
CA SER A 255 4.36 -3.33 9.76
C SER A 255 5.53 -2.55 9.15
N ALA A 256 6.72 -2.64 9.75
CA ALA A 256 7.92 -2.01 9.22
C ALA A 256 8.24 -2.49 7.79
N ASP A 257 8.03 -3.77 7.53
CA ASP A 257 8.26 -4.39 6.22
C ASP A 257 7.29 -3.89 5.15
N LEU A 258 5.98 -3.87 5.48
CA LEU A 258 4.98 -3.33 4.56
C LEU A 258 5.23 -1.84 4.30
N LYS A 259 5.58 -1.08 5.34
CA LYS A 259 5.90 0.34 5.21
C LYS A 259 7.09 0.54 4.27
N TYR A 260 8.17 -0.22 4.44
CA TYR A 260 9.32 -0.16 3.54
C TYR A 260 8.93 -0.45 2.09
N VAL A 261 8.15 -1.52 1.85
CA VAL A 261 7.67 -1.89 0.51
C VAL A 261 6.88 -0.76 -0.15
N LEU A 262 6.01 -0.09 0.62
CA LEU A 262 5.18 1.01 0.12
C LEU A 262 5.97 2.30 -0.10
N GLU A 263 6.97 2.58 0.73
CA GLU A 263 7.90 3.71 0.54
C GLU A 263 8.79 3.50 -0.70
N HIS A 264 9.02 2.24 -1.10
CA HIS A 264 9.74 1.85 -2.33
C HIS A 264 8.78 1.38 -3.43
N SER A 265 7.59 1.99 -3.51
CA SER A 265 6.51 1.59 -4.43
C SER A 265 6.94 1.55 -5.90
N THR A 266 7.81 2.46 -6.35
CA THR A 266 8.36 2.48 -7.72
C THR A 266 9.01 1.17 -8.13
N GLU A 267 9.71 0.51 -7.22
CA GLU A 267 10.48 -0.70 -7.51
C GLU A 267 9.70 -1.97 -7.19
N ARG A 268 8.82 -1.91 -6.19
CA ARG A 268 8.21 -3.10 -5.59
C ARG A 268 6.71 -3.24 -5.86
N VAL A 269 5.98 -2.14 -5.97
CA VAL A 269 4.51 -2.14 -6.10
C VAL A 269 4.07 -1.83 -7.52
N LEU A 270 4.65 -0.80 -8.12
CA LEU A 270 4.27 -0.33 -9.46
C LEU A 270 4.50 -1.39 -10.54
N PRO A 271 5.58 -2.19 -10.55
CA PRO A 271 5.70 -3.31 -11.49
C PRO A 271 4.56 -4.34 -11.39
N VAL A 272 3.99 -4.52 -10.20
CA VAL A 272 2.84 -5.40 -10.01
C VAL A 272 1.57 -4.73 -10.57
N GLN A 273 1.37 -3.44 -10.31
CA GLN A 273 0.22 -2.70 -10.85
C GLN A 273 0.25 -2.56 -12.38
N GLU A 274 1.42 -2.30 -12.95
CA GLU A 274 1.66 -2.13 -14.40
C GLU A 274 1.46 -3.42 -15.18
N SER A 275 1.60 -4.58 -14.52
CA SER A 275 1.22 -5.88 -15.08
C SER A 275 -0.30 -6.13 -15.11
N GLY A 276 -1.11 -5.13 -14.76
CA GLY A 276 -2.58 -5.15 -14.77
C GLY A 276 -3.24 -5.52 -13.43
N ARG A 277 -2.45 -6.03 -12.47
CA ARG A 277 -2.93 -6.52 -11.16
C ARG A 277 -3.37 -5.37 -10.26
N LYS A 278 -4.34 -5.63 -9.37
CA LYS A 278 -4.78 -4.64 -8.38
C LYS A 278 -4.10 -4.92 -7.04
N VAL A 279 -3.20 -4.03 -6.63
CA VAL A 279 -2.49 -4.15 -5.35
C VAL A 279 -3.31 -3.49 -4.25
N CYS A 280 -3.71 -4.26 -3.25
CA CYS A 280 -4.43 -3.82 -2.06
C CYS A 280 -3.62 -4.10 -0.79
N VAL A 281 -4.02 -3.54 0.34
CA VAL A 281 -3.46 -3.86 1.66
C VAL A 281 -4.51 -4.55 2.51
N CYS A 282 -4.17 -5.70 3.08
CA CYS A 282 -5.02 -6.39 4.04
C CYS A 282 -4.77 -5.84 5.45
N ILE A 283 -5.86 -5.45 6.11
CA ILE A 283 -5.86 -4.88 7.46
C ILE A 283 -6.53 -5.86 8.41
N GLU A 284 -5.81 -6.19 9.47
CA GLU A 284 -6.23 -7.14 10.51
C GLU A 284 -6.43 -6.46 11.88
N GLY A 285 -6.88 -7.22 12.88
CA GLY A 285 -6.90 -6.77 14.26
C GLY A 285 -5.51 -6.56 14.85
N GLY A 286 -5.39 -5.62 15.78
CA GLY A 286 -4.12 -5.26 16.44
C GLY A 286 -3.83 -6.01 17.75
N GLY A 287 -4.70 -6.92 18.18
CA GLY A 287 -4.54 -7.71 19.41
C GLY A 287 -4.79 -6.95 20.72
N GLN A 288 -5.34 -5.73 20.63
CA GLN A 288 -5.51 -4.82 21.77
C GLN A 288 -6.92 -4.86 22.39
N GLY A 289 -7.87 -5.60 21.81
CA GLY A 289 -9.27 -5.59 22.24
C GLY A 289 -10.11 -4.48 21.61
N ILE A 290 -9.55 -3.78 20.63
CA ILE A 290 -10.26 -2.81 19.78
C ILE A 290 -10.06 -3.17 18.30
N GLY A 291 -11.14 -3.11 17.52
CA GLY A 291 -11.17 -3.55 16.13
C GLY A 291 -12.49 -3.19 15.43
N PHE A 292 -12.70 -3.74 14.24
CA PHE A 292 -13.80 -3.36 13.35
C PHE A 292 -15.20 -3.56 13.96
N CYS A 293 -15.36 -4.47 14.93
CA CYS A 293 -16.63 -4.78 15.56
C CYS A 293 -16.96 -3.94 16.81
N ASN A 294 -16.07 -3.05 17.27
CA ASN A 294 -16.32 -2.27 18.50
C ASN A 294 -15.83 -0.81 18.49
N PHE A 295 -15.54 -0.25 17.32
CA PHE A 295 -15.30 1.20 17.19
C PHE A 295 -16.56 2.02 17.52
N THR A 296 -16.37 3.18 18.15
CA THR A 296 -17.37 4.26 18.21
C THR A 296 -17.50 4.98 16.85
N ASP A 297 -18.53 5.80 16.68
CA ASP A 297 -18.72 6.56 15.43
C ASP A 297 -17.54 7.54 15.16
N GLU A 298 -16.97 8.14 16.21
CA GLU A 298 -15.76 8.98 16.10
C GLU A 298 -14.54 8.16 15.68
N GLN A 299 -14.37 6.96 16.24
CA GLN A 299 -13.28 6.05 15.89
C GLN A 299 -13.40 5.53 14.46
N ILE A 300 -14.62 5.27 13.98
CA ILE A 300 -14.87 4.96 12.56
C ILE A 300 -14.38 6.13 11.69
N ALA A 301 -14.73 7.37 12.03
CA ALA A 301 -14.29 8.54 11.27
C ALA A 301 -12.75 8.71 11.27
N ASP A 302 -12.09 8.54 12.41
CA ASP A 302 -10.63 8.58 12.52
C ASP A 302 -9.96 7.47 11.67
N PHE A 303 -10.46 6.23 11.76
CA PHE A 303 -9.92 5.10 11.02
C PHE A 303 -10.10 5.29 9.51
N VAL A 304 -11.29 5.68 9.05
CA VAL A 304 -11.60 5.96 7.65
C VAL A 304 -10.69 7.06 7.09
N SER A 305 -10.50 8.15 7.85
CA SER A 305 -9.59 9.23 7.47
C SER A 305 -8.15 8.73 7.36
N SER A 306 -7.72 7.86 8.29
CA SER A 306 -6.40 7.25 8.24
C SER A 306 -6.20 6.33 7.04
N VAL A 307 -7.18 5.47 6.74
CA VAL A 307 -7.14 4.56 5.58
C VAL A 307 -7.15 5.34 4.27
N LYS A 308 -8.00 6.36 4.15
CA LYS A 308 -8.03 7.21 2.95
C LYS A 308 -6.67 7.85 2.69
N ARG A 309 -6.09 8.49 3.70
CA ARG A 309 -4.75 9.10 3.59
C ARG A 309 -3.72 8.06 3.19
N PHE A 310 -3.76 6.87 3.78
CA PHE A 310 -2.84 5.78 3.45
C PHE A 310 -2.97 5.33 1.98
N VAL A 311 -4.19 5.08 1.50
CA VAL A 311 -4.47 4.69 0.11
C VAL A 311 -4.02 5.76 -0.88
N ASP A 312 -4.31 7.03 -0.58
CA ASP A 312 -3.94 8.16 -1.43
C ASP A 312 -2.42 8.39 -1.45
N THR A 313 -1.74 8.24 -0.30
CA THR A 313 -0.29 8.43 -0.16
C THR A 313 0.50 7.40 -0.96
N TYR A 314 0.12 6.13 -0.87
CA TYR A 314 0.89 5.03 -1.47
C TYR A 314 0.36 4.59 -2.85
N GLY A 315 -0.70 5.21 -3.36
CA GLY A 315 -1.22 4.90 -4.70
C GLY A 315 -1.74 3.47 -4.88
N ILE A 316 -2.04 2.75 -3.80
CA ILE A 316 -2.57 1.38 -3.86
C ILE A 316 -4.02 1.38 -4.41
N ASN A 317 -4.43 0.24 -4.97
CA ASN A 317 -5.72 0.10 -5.64
C ASN A 317 -6.89 -0.10 -4.66
N GLY A 318 -6.63 -0.43 -3.39
CA GLY A 318 -7.69 -0.64 -2.41
C GLY A 318 -7.22 -1.28 -1.11
N ILE A 319 -8.18 -1.79 -0.35
CA ILE A 319 -7.95 -2.49 0.92
C ILE A 319 -8.79 -3.78 1.03
N ASN A 320 -8.29 -4.69 1.85
CA ASN A 320 -9.01 -5.87 2.31
C ASN A 320 -9.19 -5.80 3.83
N LEU A 321 -10.40 -6.06 4.32
CA LEU A 321 -10.72 -6.11 5.74
C LEU A 321 -10.81 -7.56 6.19
N TRP A 322 -9.96 -7.96 7.13
CA TRP A 322 -9.97 -9.29 7.72
C TRP A 322 -9.96 -9.18 9.24
N ASP A 323 -11.15 -9.23 9.86
CA ASP A 323 -11.26 -9.12 11.32
C ASP A 323 -10.85 -10.43 11.99
N ARG A 324 -9.54 -10.55 12.23
CA ARG A 324 -8.95 -11.59 13.05
C ARG A 324 -7.89 -10.97 13.94
N ASN A 325 -7.55 -11.66 15.02
CA ASN A 325 -6.52 -11.22 15.97
C ASN A 325 -6.82 -9.87 16.65
N SER A 326 -8.06 -9.40 16.68
CA SER A 326 -8.43 -8.14 17.37
C SER A 326 -8.32 -8.25 18.90
N GLY A 327 -8.49 -9.45 19.46
CA GLY A 327 -8.40 -9.70 20.90
C GLY A 327 -9.60 -9.19 21.69
N TYR A 328 -10.80 -9.29 21.12
CA TYR A 328 -12.05 -8.77 21.70
C TYR A 328 -12.39 -9.37 23.08
N ASP A 329 -11.85 -10.54 23.40
CA ASP A 329 -11.92 -11.17 24.73
C ASP A 329 -11.38 -10.25 25.84
N ARG A 330 -10.48 -9.33 25.51
CA ARG A 330 -9.86 -8.36 26.43
C ARG A 330 -10.40 -6.94 26.27
N ALA A 331 -11.48 -6.73 25.49
CA ALA A 331 -12.01 -5.41 25.20
C ALA A 331 -12.40 -4.65 26.47
N VAL A 332 -13.25 -5.24 27.33
CA VAL A 332 -13.73 -4.62 28.57
C VAL A 332 -12.58 -4.36 29.55
N GLU A 333 -11.66 -5.32 29.69
CA GLU A 333 -10.49 -5.19 30.57
C GLU A 333 -9.59 -4.02 30.15
N ASN A 334 -9.47 -3.78 28.85
CA ASN A 334 -8.68 -2.69 28.28
C ASN A 334 -9.46 -1.37 28.15
N GLY A 335 -10.71 -1.32 28.62
CA GLY A 335 -11.54 -0.10 28.61
C GLY A 335 -12.18 0.21 27.25
N PHE A 336 -12.27 -0.78 26.36
CA PHE A 336 -12.94 -0.67 25.06
C PHE A 336 -14.40 -1.15 25.12
N PRO A 337 -15.26 -0.67 24.21
CA PRO A 337 -16.60 -1.23 24.06
C PRO A 337 -16.55 -2.73 23.72
N GLU A 338 -17.57 -3.48 24.14
CA GLU A 338 -17.77 -4.84 23.66
C GLU A 338 -18.09 -4.86 22.16
N MET A 339 -17.92 -6.03 21.54
CA MET A 339 -18.36 -6.23 20.16
C MET A 339 -19.85 -5.89 20.01
N ASN A 340 -20.18 -5.24 18.91
CA ASN A 340 -21.55 -4.99 18.52
C ASN A 340 -21.73 -5.22 17.02
N ARG A 341 -22.99 -5.40 16.60
CA ARG A 341 -23.34 -5.74 15.21
C ARG A 341 -23.41 -4.54 14.26
N THR A 342 -23.20 -3.32 14.75
CA THR A 342 -23.37 -2.10 13.95
C THR A 342 -22.05 -1.44 13.54
N SER A 343 -20.99 -1.63 14.32
CA SER A 343 -19.70 -0.98 14.10
C SER A 343 -19.08 -1.38 12.75
N TYR A 344 -18.98 -2.67 12.46
CA TYR A 344 -18.32 -3.15 11.23
C TYR A 344 -19.11 -2.78 9.95
N PRO A 345 -20.45 -2.95 9.88
CA PRO A 345 -21.23 -2.46 8.74
C PRO A 345 -21.13 -0.95 8.53
N LYS A 346 -21.17 -0.14 9.60
CA LYS A 346 -20.97 1.31 9.53
C LYS A 346 -19.58 1.65 8.99
N LEU A 347 -18.54 0.95 9.45
CA LEU A 347 -17.17 1.11 8.98
C LEU A 347 -17.06 0.82 7.47
N ILE A 348 -17.59 -0.31 7.00
CA ILE A 348 -17.55 -0.68 5.58
C ILE A 348 -18.22 0.39 4.72
N LYS A 349 -19.41 0.86 5.13
CA LYS A 349 -20.12 1.94 4.45
C LYS A 349 -19.29 3.23 4.40
N ALA A 350 -18.76 3.67 5.54
CA ALA A 350 -17.97 4.90 5.63
C ALA A 350 -16.67 4.82 4.82
N LEU A 351 -16.02 3.66 4.78
CA LEU A 351 -14.86 3.41 3.93
C LEU A 351 -15.22 3.52 2.45
N ARG A 352 -16.32 2.92 2.00
CA ARG A 352 -16.78 3.06 0.61
C ARG A 352 -17.04 4.53 0.25
N GLU A 353 -17.74 5.27 1.11
CA GLU A 353 -18.02 6.69 0.89
C GLU A 353 -16.74 7.53 0.78
N ALA A 354 -15.71 7.23 1.58
CA ALA A 354 -14.45 7.97 1.58
C ALA A 354 -13.49 7.56 0.44
N LEU A 355 -13.45 6.28 0.07
CA LEU A 355 -12.56 5.75 -0.96
C LEU A 355 -13.14 5.91 -2.38
N GLY A 356 -14.46 6.09 -2.50
CA GLY A 356 -15.17 6.20 -3.76
C GLY A 356 -15.36 4.87 -4.49
N GLU A 357 -15.86 4.92 -5.73
CA GLU A 357 -16.22 3.73 -6.51
C GLU A 357 -15.03 3.04 -7.19
N TYR A 358 -13.89 3.74 -7.34
CA TYR A 358 -12.75 3.24 -8.11
C TYR A 358 -11.71 2.47 -7.29
N LYS A 359 -11.70 2.63 -5.97
CA LYS A 359 -10.82 1.88 -5.07
C LYS A 359 -11.51 0.58 -4.65
N LEU A 360 -10.75 -0.50 -4.62
CA LEU A 360 -11.25 -1.78 -4.15
C LEU A 360 -11.48 -1.75 -2.63
N LEU A 361 -12.64 -2.21 -2.20
CA LEU A 361 -12.97 -2.50 -0.82
C LEU A 361 -13.47 -3.94 -0.76
N THR A 362 -12.65 -4.81 -0.16
CA THR A 362 -12.92 -6.25 -0.12
C THR A 362 -12.99 -6.75 1.32
N LEU A 363 -13.73 -7.85 1.52
CA LEU A 363 -13.97 -8.45 2.83
C LEU A 363 -13.46 -9.89 2.87
N THR A 364 -12.80 -10.27 3.95
CA THR A 364 -12.59 -11.67 4.31
C THR A 364 -13.65 -12.09 5.33
N ASP A 365 -14.54 -12.98 4.91
CA ASP A 365 -15.66 -13.53 5.67
C ASP A 365 -15.18 -14.64 6.61
N TYR A 366 -15.10 -14.33 7.91
CA TYR A 366 -14.38 -15.13 8.88
C TYR A 366 -15.00 -15.01 10.28
N GLU A 367 -15.28 -16.16 10.89
CA GLU A 367 -15.69 -16.34 12.29
C GLU A 367 -16.85 -15.42 12.75
N GLU A 368 -16.94 -15.19 14.06
CA GLU A 368 -17.95 -14.36 14.75
C GLU A 368 -18.06 -12.92 14.19
N PRO A 369 -16.95 -12.20 13.85
CA PRO A 369 -17.03 -10.81 13.39
C PRO A 369 -17.93 -10.54 12.19
N THR A 370 -18.16 -11.56 11.37
CA THR A 370 -18.93 -11.47 10.13
C THR A 370 -20.15 -12.39 10.11
N GLU A 371 -20.32 -13.29 11.10
CA GLU A 371 -21.37 -14.33 11.11
C GLU A 371 -22.78 -13.75 10.92
N TYR A 372 -23.03 -12.58 11.50
CA TYR A 372 -24.30 -11.88 11.45
C TYR A 372 -24.53 -11.05 10.17
N PHE A 373 -23.61 -11.06 9.20
CA PHE A 373 -23.67 -10.20 8.01
C PHE A 373 -24.82 -10.50 7.05
N HIS A 374 -25.60 -11.55 7.32
CA HIS A 374 -26.84 -11.87 6.61
C HIS A 374 -28.06 -11.09 7.17
N ASP A 375 -28.00 -10.59 8.40
CA ASP A 375 -29.11 -9.97 9.12
C ASP A 375 -29.02 -8.43 9.12
N THR A 376 -29.55 -7.82 8.06
CA THR A 376 -29.59 -6.36 7.84
C THR A 376 -30.24 -5.60 9.00
N GLU A 377 -31.25 -6.18 9.66
CA GLU A 377 -31.93 -5.51 10.77
C GLU A 377 -30.98 -5.37 11.97
N SER A 378 -30.27 -6.45 12.32
CA SER A 378 -29.28 -6.42 13.40
C SER A 378 -28.08 -5.48 13.14
N MET A 379 -27.80 -5.21 11.86
CA MET A 379 -26.74 -4.32 11.41
C MET A 379 -27.15 -2.84 11.34
N GLY A 380 -28.32 -2.48 11.87
CA GLY A 380 -28.83 -1.10 11.85
C GLY A 380 -29.30 -0.66 10.45
N GLY A 381 -29.77 -1.60 9.63
CA GLY A 381 -30.29 -1.32 8.30
C GLY A 381 -29.24 -1.24 7.19
N ILE A 382 -27.97 -1.52 7.50
CA ILE A 382 -26.88 -1.52 6.52
C ILE A 382 -26.68 -2.93 5.99
N ALA A 383 -26.75 -3.11 4.66
CA ALA A 383 -26.36 -4.33 3.97
C ALA A 383 -24.91 -4.18 3.47
N PRO A 384 -23.90 -4.79 4.14
CA PRO A 384 -22.48 -4.54 3.82
C PRO A 384 -22.11 -4.85 2.36
N GLY A 385 -22.76 -5.85 1.75
CA GLY A 385 -22.50 -6.27 0.37
C GLY A 385 -22.84 -5.24 -0.69
N GLU A 386 -23.63 -4.20 -0.37
CA GLU A 386 -23.88 -3.06 -1.26
C GLU A 386 -22.65 -2.15 -1.39
N TYR A 387 -21.72 -2.20 -0.43
CA TYR A 387 -20.56 -1.33 -0.34
C TYR A 387 -19.23 -2.05 -0.66
N LEU A 388 -19.25 -3.38 -0.72
CA LEU A 388 -18.10 -4.23 -1.03
C LEU A 388 -18.00 -4.50 -2.53
N ASP A 389 -16.78 -4.55 -3.07
CA ASP A 389 -16.55 -5.04 -4.43
C ASP A 389 -16.61 -6.57 -4.47
N TYR A 390 -15.87 -7.21 -3.55
CA TYR A 390 -15.77 -8.65 -3.42
C TYR A 390 -15.70 -9.05 -1.96
N ALA A 391 -16.13 -10.27 -1.66
CA ALA A 391 -15.80 -10.93 -0.41
C ALA A 391 -15.30 -12.36 -0.69
N TRP A 392 -14.69 -13.00 0.29
CA TRP A 392 -14.29 -14.40 0.20
C TRP A 392 -14.14 -15.02 1.57
N SER A 393 -14.21 -16.34 1.63
CA SER A 393 -13.94 -17.11 2.85
C SER A 393 -12.58 -16.78 3.47
N GLY A 394 -12.51 -16.69 4.80
CA GLY A 394 -11.26 -16.58 5.55
C GLY A 394 -10.66 -17.92 6.01
N TYR A 395 -11.37 -19.03 5.79
CA TYR A 395 -11.01 -20.34 6.33
C TYR A 395 -9.94 -21.01 5.46
N CYS A 396 -8.70 -21.00 5.95
CA CYS A 396 -7.51 -21.46 5.22
C CYS A 396 -6.48 -22.16 6.13
N ASP A 397 -6.92 -22.88 7.17
CA ASP A 397 -6.02 -23.60 8.06
C ASP A 397 -5.29 -24.74 7.31
N GLY A 398 -3.96 -24.75 7.39
CA GLY A 398 -3.11 -25.77 6.76
C GLY A 398 -3.22 -27.15 7.41
N ALA A 399 -3.84 -27.25 8.59
CA ALA A 399 -4.19 -28.51 9.24
C ALA A 399 -5.48 -29.15 8.69
N GLU A 400 -6.35 -28.34 8.07
CA GLU A 400 -7.61 -28.81 7.47
C GLU A 400 -7.42 -29.14 5.98
N PRO A 401 -8.24 -30.03 5.38
CA PRO A 401 -8.32 -30.12 3.92
C PRO A 401 -8.88 -28.82 3.34
N VAL A 402 -8.80 -28.64 2.01
CA VAL A 402 -9.40 -27.48 1.35
C VAL A 402 -10.90 -27.44 1.70
N GLN A 403 -11.36 -26.30 2.21
CA GLN A 403 -12.76 -26.10 2.58
C GLN A 403 -13.48 -25.35 1.45
N ILE A 404 -14.61 -25.89 1.00
CA ILE A 404 -15.57 -25.14 0.19
C ILE A 404 -16.53 -24.46 1.15
N VAL A 405 -16.38 -23.14 1.33
CA VAL A 405 -17.28 -22.34 2.16
C VAL A 405 -18.20 -21.57 1.23
N ASP A 406 -19.35 -22.15 0.92
CA ASP A 406 -20.34 -21.63 -0.02
C ASP A 406 -21.65 -21.28 0.70
N PRO A 407 -21.88 -20.01 1.03
CA PRO A 407 -23.06 -19.60 1.78
C PRO A 407 -24.41 -19.86 1.08
N TRP A 408 -24.42 -20.05 -0.24
CA TRP A 408 -25.66 -20.27 -1.02
C TRP A 408 -26.01 -21.75 -1.19
N HIS A 409 -25.07 -22.65 -0.92
CA HIS A 409 -25.24 -24.11 -1.04
C HIS A 409 -24.93 -24.85 0.27
N GLN A 410 -25.01 -24.15 1.42
CA GLN A 410 -24.77 -24.74 2.74
C GLN A 410 -25.63 -25.99 2.99
N GLY A 411 -25.00 -27.06 3.50
CA GLY A 411 -25.64 -28.33 3.79
C GLY A 411 -25.81 -29.26 2.58
N ILE A 412 -25.20 -28.91 1.44
CA ILE A 412 -25.18 -29.73 0.22
C ILE A 412 -23.72 -30.12 -0.09
N PRO A 413 -23.38 -31.42 -0.21
CA PRO A 413 -22.05 -31.83 -0.60
C PRO A 413 -21.62 -31.24 -1.96
N PRO A 414 -20.33 -30.87 -2.13
CA PRO A 414 -19.22 -31.03 -1.20
C PRO A 414 -18.97 -29.80 -0.29
N VAL A 415 -19.96 -28.91 -0.11
CA VAL A 415 -19.83 -27.73 0.76
C VAL A 415 -19.55 -28.16 2.20
N SER A 416 -18.59 -27.50 2.85
CA SER A 416 -18.14 -27.85 4.19
C SER A 416 -19.20 -27.56 5.25
N ASP A 417 -19.36 -28.52 6.17
CA ASP A 417 -20.15 -28.35 7.39
C ASP A 417 -19.33 -27.84 8.59
N LEU A 418 -18.00 -27.69 8.44
CA LEU A 418 -17.12 -27.24 9.53
C LEU A 418 -17.30 -25.76 9.85
N HIS A 419 -17.48 -24.96 8.80
CA HIS A 419 -17.51 -23.50 8.88
C HIS A 419 -18.76 -22.96 8.20
N PRO A 420 -19.97 -23.22 8.75
CA PRO A 420 -21.21 -22.83 8.10
C PRO A 420 -21.32 -21.31 8.00
N ARG A 421 -21.68 -20.81 6.82
CA ARG A 421 -21.88 -19.37 6.56
C ARG A 421 -23.25 -19.10 5.97
N GLN A 422 -23.68 -17.84 6.06
CA GLN A 422 -24.89 -17.34 5.42
C GLN A 422 -24.53 -16.21 4.44
N PRO A 423 -25.31 -15.99 3.37
CA PRO A 423 -25.01 -14.96 2.39
C PRO A 423 -24.89 -13.57 3.02
N VAL A 424 -23.78 -12.87 2.75
CA VAL A 424 -23.61 -11.47 3.15
C VAL A 424 -24.70 -10.62 2.49
N ALA A 425 -25.48 -9.89 3.30
CA ALA A 425 -26.60 -9.10 2.82
C ALA A 425 -26.14 -8.08 1.76
N GLY A 426 -26.82 -8.07 0.61
CA GLY A 426 -26.51 -7.18 -0.52
C GLY A 426 -25.36 -7.67 -1.43
N LEU A 427 -24.68 -8.77 -1.09
CA LEU A 427 -23.60 -9.30 -1.92
C LEU A 427 -24.14 -10.36 -2.91
N SER A 428 -23.75 -10.23 -4.17
CA SER A 428 -24.08 -11.24 -5.19
C SER A 428 -23.16 -12.45 -5.04
N PRO A 429 -23.65 -13.69 -5.23
CA PRO A 429 -22.78 -14.88 -5.29
C PRO A 429 -21.72 -14.77 -6.39
N LYS A 430 -21.90 -13.93 -7.41
CA LYS A 430 -20.86 -13.66 -8.44
C LYS A 430 -19.64 -12.89 -7.90
N ARG A 431 -19.72 -12.34 -6.69
CA ARG A 431 -18.69 -11.51 -6.06
C ARG A 431 -18.14 -12.14 -4.77
N TYR A 432 -18.43 -13.41 -4.51
CA TYR A 432 -17.98 -14.15 -3.33
C TYR A 432 -17.07 -15.32 -3.71
N GLY A 433 -15.82 -15.34 -3.21
CA GLY A 433 -14.90 -16.46 -3.38
C GLY A 433 -15.08 -17.55 -2.31
N CYS A 434 -15.49 -18.75 -2.72
CA CYS A 434 -15.78 -19.86 -1.81
C CYS A 434 -14.54 -20.66 -1.37
N ILE A 435 -13.38 -20.39 -1.98
CA ILE A 435 -12.12 -21.12 -1.73
C ILE A 435 -11.05 -20.15 -1.28
N HIS A 436 -10.46 -20.44 -0.12
CA HIS A 436 -9.26 -19.79 0.38
C HIS A 436 -8.23 -20.86 0.73
N ALA A 437 -7.31 -21.12 -0.20
CA ALA A 437 -6.32 -22.16 -0.05
C ALA A 437 -5.04 -21.62 0.60
N THR A 438 -4.37 -22.45 1.38
CA THR A 438 -3.05 -22.19 1.96
C THR A 438 -2.06 -23.24 1.50
N ILE A 439 -0.78 -23.07 1.78
CA ILE A 439 0.22 -24.07 1.47
C ILE A 439 0.18 -25.24 2.46
N TYR A 440 0.15 -26.47 1.92
CA TYR A 440 0.07 -27.70 2.71
C TYR A 440 1.42 -28.44 2.73
N THR A 441 1.89 -28.87 3.91
CA THR A 441 3.16 -29.63 4.08
C THR A 441 3.12 -31.04 3.46
N ASN A 442 1.93 -31.62 3.29
CA ASN A 442 1.72 -32.97 2.74
C ASN A 442 0.52 -32.96 1.79
N TYR A 443 0.63 -32.26 0.66
CA TYR A 443 -0.45 -32.21 -0.33
C TYR A 443 -0.56 -33.54 -1.10
N THR A 444 -1.80 -33.98 -1.33
CA THR A 444 -2.17 -35.00 -2.31
C THR A 444 -3.30 -34.44 -3.16
N TYR A 445 -3.39 -34.81 -4.45
CA TYR A 445 -4.49 -34.34 -5.34
C TYR A 445 -5.87 -34.53 -4.70
N ALA A 446 -6.04 -35.65 -3.98
CA ALA A 446 -7.22 -35.98 -3.19
C ALA A 446 -7.68 -34.89 -2.20
N LYS A 447 -6.78 -34.03 -1.72
CA LYS A 447 -7.13 -32.90 -0.83
C LYS A 447 -7.87 -31.77 -1.53
N ALA A 448 -7.91 -31.77 -2.87
CA ALA A 448 -8.64 -30.80 -3.68
C ALA A 448 -9.81 -31.43 -4.46
N ASP A 449 -10.11 -32.72 -4.30
CA ASP A 449 -11.23 -33.41 -4.99
C ASP A 449 -12.57 -32.70 -4.76
N VAL A 450 -12.76 -32.13 -3.55
CA VAL A 450 -13.95 -31.33 -3.22
C VAL A 450 -14.12 -30.10 -4.11
N VAL A 451 -13.03 -29.55 -4.65
CA VAL A 451 -13.06 -28.45 -5.63
C VAL A 451 -13.59 -28.95 -6.96
N THR A 452 -13.07 -30.08 -7.47
CA THR A 452 -13.51 -30.68 -8.73
C THR A 452 -14.99 -31.03 -8.68
N GLU A 453 -15.46 -31.64 -7.58
CA GLU A 453 -16.87 -31.96 -7.39
C GLU A 453 -17.74 -30.70 -7.31
N TRP A 454 -17.30 -29.65 -6.59
CA TRP A 454 -18.02 -28.39 -6.47
C TRP A 454 -18.19 -27.69 -7.83
N VAL A 455 -17.13 -27.66 -8.64
CA VAL A 455 -17.16 -27.12 -10.00
C VAL A 455 -18.04 -27.97 -10.92
N ALA A 456 -17.93 -29.30 -10.87
CA ALA A 456 -18.75 -30.21 -11.69
C ALA A 456 -20.26 -30.08 -11.41
N ASN A 457 -20.63 -29.74 -10.17
CA ASN A 457 -22.01 -29.45 -9.78
C ASN A 457 -22.49 -28.05 -10.22
N GLY A 458 -21.61 -27.21 -10.78
CA GLY A 458 -21.94 -25.85 -11.24
C GLY A 458 -22.18 -24.87 -10.10
N TYR A 459 -21.65 -25.16 -8.90
CA TYR A 459 -21.81 -24.31 -7.72
C TYR A 459 -20.82 -23.13 -7.68
N ASN A 460 -19.97 -22.99 -8.70
CA ASN A 460 -19.00 -21.92 -8.89
C ASN A 460 -19.52 -20.83 -9.84
N PRO A 461 -20.43 -19.93 -9.42
CA PRO A 461 -21.01 -18.91 -10.29
C PRO A 461 -19.99 -17.84 -10.72
N ASN A 462 -18.75 -17.92 -10.24
CA ASN A 462 -17.63 -17.04 -10.54
C ASN A 462 -16.31 -17.85 -10.56
N GLY A 463 -15.27 -17.27 -11.14
CA GLY A 463 -13.92 -17.84 -11.19
C GLY A 463 -13.04 -17.54 -9.97
N ILE A 464 -13.59 -17.07 -8.83
CA ILE A 464 -12.80 -16.49 -7.74
C ILE A 464 -12.17 -17.60 -6.87
N SER A 465 -10.84 -17.66 -6.87
CA SER A 465 -10.06 -18.49 -5.93
C SER A 465 -9.01 -17.64 -5.21
N VAL A 466 -8.88 -17.87 -3.90
CA VAL A 466 -8.06 -17.06 -3.00
C VAL A 466 -6.92 -17.89 -2.42
N TYR A 467 -5.73 -17.30 -2.31
CA TYR A 467 -4.53 -18.00 -1.86
C TYR A 467 -3.82 -17.22 -0.76
N TYR A 468 -3.75 -17.84 0.41
CA TYR A 468 -3.10 -17.32 1.59
C TYR A 468 -1.58 -17.41 1.47
N ASP A 469 -0.92 -16.27 1.67
CA ASP A 469 0.54 -16.09 1.68
C ASP A 469 1.27 -16.92 0.61
N ILE A 470 1.03 -16.57 -0.67
CA ILE A 470 1.78 -17.14 -1.79
C ILE A 470 3.28 -16.91 -1.57
N ARG A 471 4.09 -17.81 -2.11
CA ARG A 471 5.52 -17.83 -1.81
C ARG A 471 6.33 -18.39 -2.96
N SER A 472 7.59 -17.98 -2.99
CA SER A 472 8.58 -18.56 -3.88
C SER A 472 9.10 -19.90 -3.35
N LYS A 473 9.98 -20.53 -4.14
CA LYS A 473 10.73 -21.72 -3.70
C LYS A 473 11.75 -21.30 -2.66
N ILE A 474 11.60 -21.82 -1.44
CA ILE A 474 12.57 -21.70 -0.35
C ILE A 474 12.77 -23.08 0.27
N GLN A 475 13.93 -23.31 0.89
CA GLN A 475 14.25 -24.60 1.49
C GLN A 475 13.64 -24.71 2.89
N ASP A 476 12.45 -25.29 2.99
CA ASP A 476 11.75 -25.55 4.25
C ASP A 476 10.83 -26.78 4.15
N GLN A 477 9.98 -26.98 5.18
CA GLN A 477 9.03 -28.09 5.24
C GLN A 477 7.95 -28.12 4.13
N TYR A 478 7.89 -27.08 3.29
CA TYR A 478 6.92 -26.97 2.21
C TYR A 478 7.56 -27.12 0.82
N GLU A 479 8.84 -27.50 0.71
CA GLU A 479 9.58 -27.52 -0.56
C GLU A 479 8.83 -28.20 -1.72
N SER A 480 8.12 -29.31 -1.47
CA SER A 480 7.30 -30.00 -2.48
C SER A 480 5.92 -29.40 -2.73
N GLY A 481 5.35 -28.67 -1.78
CA GLY A 481 4.03 -28.02 -1.90
C GLY A 481 4.11 -26.57 -2.39
N ALA A 482 5.21 -25.88 -2.08
CA ALA A 482 5.41 -24.48 -2.36
C ALA A 482 5.53 -24.18 -3.85
N CYS A 483 6.15 -25.08 -4.61
CA CYS A 483 6.33 -24.89 -6.06
C CYS A 483 5.03 -25.02 -6.86
N ASN A 484 3.96 -25.56 -6.28
CA ASN A 484 2.70 -25.80 -7.00
C ASN A 484 1.49 -25.10 -6.38
N ASN A 485 1.66 -24.20 -5.39
CA ASN A 485 0.59 -23.31 -4.95
C ASN A 485 0.67 -22.01 -5.78
N PRO A 486 -0.41 -21.51 -6.42
CA PRO A 486 -1.81 -21.97 -6.42
C PRO A 486 -2.16 -23.17 -7.32
N GLY A 487 -1.23 -23.61 -8.17
CA GLY A 487 -1.40 -24.61 -9.22
C GLY A 487 -2.28 -25.81 -8.89
N TYR A 488 -2.16 -26.45 -7.73
CA TYR A 488 -2.96 -27.64 -7.41
C TYR A 488 -4.47 -27.38 -7.23
N ILE A 489 -4.87 -26.21 -6.72
CA ILE A 489 -6.30 -25.83 -6.69
C ILE A 489 -6.78 -25.61 -8.12
N LEU A 490 -5.96 -24.96 -8.95
CA LEU A 490 -6.28 -24.71 -10.34
C LEU A 490 -6.35 -26.01 -11.15
N SER A 491 -5.48 -27.00 -10.87
CA SER A 491 -5.60 -28.34 -11.46
C SER A 491 -6.95 -28.97 -11.16
N ALA A 492 -7.39 -28.91 -9.90
CA ALA A 492 -8.68 -29.45 -9.48
C ALA A 492 -9.87 -28.64 -10.04
N TRP A 493 -9.74 -27.32 -10.12
CA TRP A 493 -10.74 -26.41 -10.66
C TRP A 493 -11.01 -26.67 -12.14
N PHE A 494 -9.97 -26.93 -12.92
CA PHE A 494 -10.08 -27.24 -14.36
C PHE A 494 -10.18 -28.73 -14.68
N ASP A 495 -10.12 -29.60 -13.65
CA ASP A 495 -9.99 -31.06 -13.80
C ASP A 495 -8.85 -31.46 -14.77
N ASP A 496 -7.73 -30.75 -14.72
CA ASP A 496 -6.53 -31.04 -15.51
C ASP A 496 -5.27 -31.07 -14.62
N PRO A 497 -4.68 -32.25 -14.37
CA PRO A 497 -3.43 -32.36 -13.62
C PRO A 497 -2.22 -31.74 -14.35
N GLY A 498 -2.38 -31.36 -15.62
CA GLY A 498 -1.39 -30.61 -16.40
C GLY A 498 -1.33 -29.12 -16.05
N CYS A 499 -2.33 -28.56 -15.38
CA CYS A 499 -2.35 -27.18 -14.92
C CYS A 499 -1.47 -27.02 -13.67
N ILE A 500 -0.30 -26.39 -13.81
CA ILE A 500 0.66 -26.20 -12.72
C ILE A 500 1.21 -24.78 -12.72
N ILE A 501 1.84 -24.35 -11.63
CA ILE A 501 2.63 -23.10 -11.66
C ILE A 501 3.93 -23.35 -12.37
N TYR A 502 4.26 -22.49 -13.34
CA TYR A 502 5.43 -22.64 -14.19
C TYR A 502 6.72 -22.56 -13.34
N PRO A 503 7.39 -23.69 -13.05
CA PRO A 503 8.38 -23.72 -11.98
C PRO A 503 9.61 -22.85 -12.27
N ALA A 504 9.93 -22.65 -13.55
CA ALA A 504 11.10 -21.91 -14.00
C ALA A 504 11.01 -20.40 -13.74
N ARG A 505 9.80 -19.86 -13.49
CA ARG A 505 9.63 -18.46 -13.09
C ARG A 505 9.93 -18.24 -11.62
N LEU A 506 9.73 -19.24 -10.77
CA LEU A 506 10.01 -19.16 -9.34
C LEU A 506 11.47 -19.49 -8.97
N ASP A 507 12.25 -20.01 -9.92
CA ASP A 507 13.67 -20.34 -9.71
C ASP A 507 14.55 -19.09 -9.70
N ASN A 508 15.44 -19.00 -8.71
CA ASN A 508 16.52 -18.02 -8.74
C ASN A 508 17.61 -18.49 -9.70
N LYS A 509 17.77 -17.81 -10.84
CA LYS A 509 18.75 -18.16 -11.89
C LYS A 509 20.08 -17.40 -11.78
N GLU A 510 20.18 -16.43 -10.87
CA GLU A 510 21.39 -15.60 -10.71
C GLU A 510 22.44 -16.22 -9.76
N GLY A 511 22.14 -17.37 -9.13
CA GLY A 511 23.02 -18.07 -8.19
C GLY A 511 23.20 -19.57 -8.45
N SER A 512 23.88 -20.27 -7.53
CA SER A 512 24.08 -21.72 -7.58
C SER A 512 22.90 -22.53 -7.02
N SER A 513 21.84 -21.88 -6.55
CA SER A 513 20.64 -22.52 -5.98
C SER A 513 19.38 -21.99 -6.67
N GLN A 514 18.39 -22.85 -6.87
CA GLN A 514 17.09 -22.51 -7.46
C GLN A 514 16.14 -21.82 -6.45
N TYR A 515 16.60 -21.51 -5.24
CA TYR A 515 15.76 -21.02 -4.15
C TYR A 515 15.90 -19.51 -3.93
N ASN A 516 14.99 -18.97 -3.12
CA ASN A 516 15.00 -17.61 -2.58
C ASN A 516 14.79 -16.49 -3.61
N LYS A 517 14.18 -16.79 -4.76
CA LYS A 517 13.72 -15.72 -5.65
C LYS A 517 12.64 -14.90 -4.92
N TRP A 518 12.69 -13.57 -4.99
CA TRP A 518 11.75 -12.66 -4.34
C TRP A 518 11.68 -12.76 -2.82
N THR A 519 12.65 -13.39 -2.15
CA THR A 519 12.73 -13.22 -0.69
C THR A 519 13.06 -11.78 -0.36
N LYS A 520 12.56 -11.33 0.79
CA LYS A 520 12.87 -10.02 1.36
C LYS A 520 14.38 -9.72 1.33
N ASP A 521 14.74 -8.50 0.94
CA ASP A 521 16.10 -7.99 0.78
C ASP A 521 16.31 -6.58 1.40
N TRP A 522 15.48 -6.22 2.39
CA TRP A 522 15.54 -4.93 3.09
C TRP A 522 15.68 -5.04 4.61
#